data_AF-A0A8B5YGM6-F1
#
_entry.id   AF-A0A8B5YGM6-F1
#
_cell.length_a   1.000
_cell.length_b   1.000
_cell.length_c   1.000
_cell.angle_alpha   90.00
_cell.angle_beta   90.00
_cell.angle_gamma   90.00
#
_symmetry.space_group_name_H-M   'P 1'
#
loop_
_entity.id
_entity.type
_entity.pdbx_description
1 polymer ?
#
loop_
_entity_poly.entity_id
_entity_poly.type
_entity_poly.pdbx_seq_one_letter_code
_entity_poly.pdbx_strand_id
1 'polypeptide(L)'
;MALLRYILMVKEAESFEVTTGAGNEPAKALYRKLGFSEIEQYEPEKGVVLSRLTLQAPRKVKVVSYKEEWKGEFFKEKKQLEALFRNEVLHIHHIGSTSIPGMSAKPIIDILIEVKDLGSAAGFEKGMKMLGYEPKGENGIPGRRFYQKGRRKRTHHVHLYETGIPISDGISRFGII
;
A
#
# COMPACT_ATOMS: atom_id res chain seq x y z
N MET A 1 10.56 25.07 -26.56
CA MET A 1 10.41 25.54 -25.15
C MET A 1 8.93 25.74 -24.83
N ALA A 2 8.16 24.66 -24.84
CA ALA A 2 6.73 24.58 -24.49
C ALA A 2 6.53 23.10 -24.11
N LEU A 3 6.36 22.71 -22.85
CA LEU A 3 5.10 22.74 -22.09
C LEU A 3 5.41 22.48 -20.59
N LEU A 4 6.65 22.70 -20.14
CA LEU A 4 7.09 22.22 -18.82
C LEU A 4 6.86 23.23 -17.67
N ARG A 5 6.47 24.48 -17.98
CA ARG A 5 6.36 25.55 -16.98
C ARG A 5 5.05 25.58 -16.19
N TYR A 6 3.99 24.83 -16.57
CA TYR A 6 2.66 25.04 -15.97
C TYR A 6 2.28 24.11 -14.80
N ILE A 7 3.11 23.13 -14.42
CA ILE A 7 2.67 22.08 -13.45
C ILE A 7 3.54 22.04 -12.18
N LEU A 8 4.50 22.95 -12.04
CA LEU A 8 5.42 22.98 -10.88
C LEU A 8 5.03 23.96 -9.76
N MET A 9 3.80 24.47 -9.74
CA MET A 9 3.34 25.43 -8.72
C MET A 9 2.11 24.96 -7.95
N VAL A 10 2.04 23.67 -7.60
CA VAL A 10 1.13 23.21 -6.54
C VAL A 10 1.95 22.40 -5.56
N LYS A 11 2.24 22.98 -4.38
CA LYS A 11 3.00 22.32 -3.29
C LYS A 11 2.31 21.06 -2.73
N GLU A 12 1.13 20.71 -3.25
CA GLU A 12 0.25 19.64 -2.77
C GLU A 12 -0.34 18.74 -3.88
N ALA A 13 0.17 18.79 -5.11
CA ALA A 13 -0.36 17.93 -6.17
C ALA A 13 -0.15 16.43 -5.84
N GLU A 14 -1.22 15.63 -5.87
CA GLU A 14 -1.13 14.17 -5.67
C GLU A 14 -0.49 13.47 -6.87
N SER A 15 -0.57 14.10 -8.04
CA SER A 15 0.05 13.67 -9.29
C SER A 15 0.34 14.86 -10.21
N PHE A 16 1.33 14.68 -11.08
CA PHE A 16 1.65 15.57 -12.18
C PHE A 16 1.20 14.90 -13.48
N GLU A 17 0.61 15.66 -14.40
CA GLU A 17 0.16 15.12 -15.70
C GLU A 17 0.89 15.80 -16.84
N VAL A 18 1.22 15.08 -17.90
CA VAL A 18 1.80 15.65 -19.12
C VAL A 18 1.15 15.03 -20.33
N THR A 19 1.08 15.79 -21.43
CA THR A 19 0.59 15.30 -22.72
C THR A 19 1.64 15.52 -23.80
N THR A 20 1.79 14.53 -24.69
CA THR A 20 2.65 14.63 -25.87
C THR A 20 1.99 13.88 -27.03
N GLY A 21 2.42 14.13 -28.26
CA GLY A 21 1.93 13.36 -29.42
C GLY A 21 2.17 11.86 -29.23
N ALA A 22 1.22 11.02 -29.59
CA ALA A 22 1.29 9.58 -29.38
C ALA A 22 2.49 8.93 -30.10
N GLY A 23 2.90 9.47 -31.25
CA GLY A 23 4.11 9.06 -31.96
C GLY A 23 5.43 9.66 -31.45
N ASN A 24 5.40 10.54 -30.45
CA ASN A 24 6.59 11.22 -29.94
C ASN A 24 7.36 10.33 -28.95
N GLU A 25 7.96 9.25 -29.47
CA GLU A 25 8.76 8.32 -28.66
C GLU A 25 9.91 8.98 -27.88
N PRO A 26 10.65 9.98 -28.41
CA PRO A 26 11.67 10.68 -27.64
C PRO A 26 11.12 11.33 -26.36
N ALA A 27 9.98 12.02 -26.45
CA ALA A 27 9.35 12.64 -25.28
C ALA A 27 8.82 11.59 -24.30
N LYS A 28 8.13 10.55 -24.79
CA LYS A 28 7.60 9.47 -23.94
C LYS A 28 8.72 8.72 -23.21
N ALA A 29 9.84 8.45 -23.88
CA ALA A 29 11.01 7.83 -23.26
C ALA A 29 11.60 8.71 -22.14
N LEU A 30 11.69 10.03 -22.35
CA LEU A 30 12.13 10.97 -21.31
C LEU A 30 11.17 10.95 -20.10
N TYR A 31 9.86 11.02 -20.34
CA TYR A 31 8.87 11.00 -19.26
C TYR A 31 8.91 9.69 -18.45
N ARG A 32 9.04 8.54 -19.13
CA ARG A 32 9.21 7.24 -18.45
C ARG A 32 10.47 7.22 -17.56
N LYS A 33 11.59 7.78 -18.02
CA LYS A 33 12.83 7.93 -17.21
C LYS A 33 12.62 8.81 -15.99
N LEU A 34 11.74 9.80 -16.06
CA LEU A 34 11.36 10.68 -14.94
C LEU A 34 10.28 10.05 -14.04
N GLY A 35 9.85 8.82 -14.31
CA GLY A 35 8.87 8.07 -13.51
C GLY A 35 7.41 8.28 -13.92
N PHE A 36 7.14 8.99 -15.01
CA PHE A 36 5.78 9.09 -15.54
C PHE A 36 5.34 7.76 -16.17
N SER A 37 4.08 7.40 -15.97
CA SER A 37 3.42 6.27 -16.60
C SER A 37 2.35 6.76 -17.56
N GLU A 38 2.29 6.18 -18.76
CA GLU A 38 1.23 6.48 -19.74
C GLU A 38 -0.09 5.89 -19.25
N ILE A 39 -1.15 6.71 -19.25
CA ILE A 39 -2.47 6.34 -18.76
C ILE A 39 -3.37 5.97 -19.93
N GLU A 40 -3.39 6.82 -20.95
CA GLU A 40 -4.27 6.66 -22.11
C GLU A 40 -3.75 7.42 -23.33
N GLN A 41 -4.28 7.08 -24.49
CA GLN A 41 -4.19 7.88 -25.70
C GLN A 41 -5.59 8.34 -26.11
N TYR A 42 -5.67 9.56 -26.62
CA TYR A 42 -6.93 10.14 -27.06
C TYR A 42 -6.71 11.08 -28.25
N GLU A 43 -7.78 11.32 -29.01
CA GLU A 43 -7.77 12.12 -30.23
C GLU A 43 -8.66 13.35 -30.03
N PRO A 44 -8.13 14.48 -29.52
CA PRO A 44 -8.93 15.69 -29.33
C PRO A 44 -9.41 16.31 -30.64
N GLU A 45 -8.66 16.09 -31.72
CA GLU A 45 -8.95 16.59 -33.07
C GLU A 45 -8.59 15.51 -34.08
N LYS A 46 -9.34 15.44 -35.19
CA LYS A 46 -9.14 14.43 -36.22
C LYS A 46 -7.69 14.44 -36.75
N GLY A 47 -6.99 13.32 -36.63
CA GLY A 47 -5.60 13.15 -37.00
C GLY A 47 -4.57 13.55 -35.94
N VAL A 48 -5.00 14.05 -34.77
CA VAL A 48 -4.12 14.45 -33.67
C VAL A 48 -4.27 13.46 -32.53
N VAL A 49 -3.38 12.48 -32.43
CA VAL A 49 -3.39 11.51 -31.32
C VAL A 49 -2.38 11.95 -30.25
N LEU A 50 -2.83 12.06 -29.01
CA LEU A 50 -2.01 12.44 -27.85
C LEU A 50 -1.95 11.31 -26.83
N SER A 51 -0.79 11.12 -26.21
CA SER A 51 -0.61 10.31 -25.00
C SER A 51 -0.72 11.19 -23.76
N ARG A 52 -1.53 10.79 -22.78
CA ARG A 52 -1.54 11.36 -21.42
C ARG A 52 -0.68 10.49 -20.51
N LEU A 53 0.26 11.11 -19.80
CA LEU A 53 1.13 10.44 -18.83
C LEU A 53 1.01 11.11 -17.47
N THR A 54 1.14 10.33 -16.39
CA THR A 54 1.11 10.82 -15.01
C THR A 54 2.33 10.40 -14.21
N LEU A 55 2.81 11.29 -13.34
CA LEU A 55 3.77 11.00 -12.29
C LEU A 55 3.09 11.17 -10.94
N GLN A 56 3.07 10.11 -10.14
CA GLN A 56 2.54 10.17 -8.79
C GLN A 56 3.53 10.87 -7.87
N ALA A 57 3.08 11.88 -7.10
CA ALA A 57 3.95 12.53 -6.13
C ALA A 57 4.35 11.53 -5.02
N PRO A 58 5.61 11.58 -4.54
CA PRO A 58 6.06 10.72 -3.46
C PRO A 58 5.22 10.94 -2.21
N ARG A 59 4.83 9.85 -1.54
CA ARG A 59 4.03 9.95 -0.33
C ARG A 59 4.88 10.56 0.81
N LYS A 60 4.40 11.67 1.37
CA LYS A 60 4.93 12.19 2.64
C LYS A 60 4.41 11.35 3.80
N VAL A 61 5.29 10.58 4.44
CA VAL A 61 4.97 9.84 5.66
C VAL A 61 5.57 10.59 6.84
N LYS A 62 4.73 11.03 7.77
CA LYS A 62 5.16 11.68 9.01
C LYS A 62 5.22 10.64 10.13
N VAL A 63 6.33 10.65 10.87
CA VAL A 63 6.42 9.99 12.17
C VAL A 63 5.79 10.95 13.19
N VAL A 64 4.97 10.40 14.09
CA VAL A 64 4.27 11.15 15.14
C VAL A 64 4.56 10.52 16.50
N SER A 65 4.40 11.30 17.56
CA SER A 65 4.45 10.80 18.94
C SER A 65 3.42 9.70 19.16
N TYR A 66 3.70 8.83 20.14
CA TYR A 66 2.80 7.74 20.50
C TYR A 66 1.38 8.25 20.75
N LYS A 67 0.40 7.45 20.33
CA LYS A 67 -1.01 7.73 20.57
C LYS A 67 -1.70 6.52 21.19
N GLU A 68 -2.38 6.73 22.31
CA GLU A 68 -3.12 5.68 23.02
C GLU A 68 -4.23 5.05 22.16
N GLU A 69 -4.81 5.85 21.25
CA GLU A 69 -5.84 5.42 20.30
C GLU A 69 -5.39 4.27 19.38
N TRP A 70 -4.08 4.07 19.15
CA TRP A 70 -3.58 2.97 18.32
C TRP A 70 -3.95 1.59 18.86
N LYS A 71 -4.00 1.44 20.19
CA LYS A 71 -4.45 0.19 20.83
C LYS A 71 -5.93 -0.07 20.50
N GLY A 72 -6.75 0.97 20.52
CA GLY A 72 -8.18 0.89 20.17
C GLY A 72 -8.40 0.55 18.70
N GLU A 73 -7.66 1.20 17.80
CA GLU A 73 -7.71 0.90 16.36
C GLU A 73 -7.31 -0.55 16.06
N PHE A 74 -6.25 -1.05 16.72
CA PHE A 74 -5.88 -2.46 16.62
C PHE A 74 -7.03 -3.39 17.03
N PHE A 75 -7.65 -3.19 18.18
CA PHE A 75 -8.74 -4.08 18.64
C PHE A 75 -9.97 -4.02 17.75
N LYS A 76 -10.29 -2.84 17.21
CA LYS A 76 -11.38 -2.67 16.26
C LYS A 76 -11.11 -3.46 14.97
N GLU A 77 -9.91 -3.35 14.43
CA GLU A 77 -9.54 -4.06 13.21
C GLU A 77 -9.40 -5.57 13.45
N LYS A 78 -8.83 -5.98 14.60
CA LYS A 78 -8.74 -7.38 15.03
C LYS A 78 -10.11 -8.07 15.00
N LYS A 79 -11.16 -7.44 15.54
CA LYS A 79 -12.53 -8.00 15.53
C LYS A 79 -13.06 -8.23 14.10
N GLN A 80 -12.76 -7.32 13.17
CA GLN A 80 -13.18 -7.48 11.77
C GLN A 80 -12.46 -8.67 11.10
N LEU A 81 -11.17 -8.82 11.40
CA LEU A 81 -10.35 -9.91 10.87
C LEU A 81 -10.77 -11.26 11.48
N GLU A 82 -11.01 -11.33 12.79
CA GLU A 82 -11.54 -12.54 13.44
C GLU A 82 -12.87 -12.98 12.82
N ALA A 83 -13.78 -12.05 12.56
CA ALA A 83 -15.05 -12.36 11.91
C ALA A 83 -14.89 -12.87 10.47
N LEU A 84 -13.87 -12.37 9.73
CA LEU A 84 -13.58 -12.78 8.36
C LEU A 84 -12.97 -14.19 8.31
N PHE A 85 -11.95 -14.44 9.11
CA PHE A 85 -11.18 -15.68 9.09
C PHE A 85 -11.81 -16.79 9.97
N ARG A 86 -12.72 -16.44 10.88
CA ARG A 86 -13.47 -17.37 11.74
C ARG A 86 -12.55 -18.37 12.44
N ASN A 87 -12.75 -19.67 12.17
CA ASN A 87 -12.07 -20.78 12.83
C ASN A 87 -10.67 -21.05 12.29
N GLU A 88 -10.24 -20.34 11.24
CA GLU A 88 -8.89 -20.46 10.68
C GLU A 88 -7.86 -19.71 11.50
N VAL A 89 -8.26 -18.66 12.24
CA VAL A 89 -7.35 -17.87 13.09
C VAL A 89 -6.89 -18.71 14.27
N LEU A 90 -5.57 -18.79 14.44
CA LEU A 90 -4.94 -19.28 15.66
C LEU A 90 -4.60 -18.10 16.57
N HIS A 91 -3.90 -17.11 16.02
CA HIS A 91 -3.41 -15.97 16.77
C HIS A 91 -3.49 -14.66 15.98
N ILE A 92 -3.76 -13.55 16.68
CA ILE A 92 -3.69 -12.19 16.14
C ILE A 92 -2.97 -11.28 17.13
N HIS A 93 -1.87 -10.69 16.68
CA HIS A 93 -0.99 -9.84 17.48
C HIS A 93 -0.89 -8.42 16.91
N HIS A 94 -0.87 -7.43 17.81
CA HIS A 94 -0.46 -6.07 17.47
C HIS A 94 1.07 -6.02 17.48
N ILE A 95 1.65 -5.85 16.29
CA ILE A 95 3.09 -5.68 16.11
C ILE A 95 3.36 -4.27 15.58
N GLY A 96 4.60 -4.00 15.22
CA GLY A 96 5.04 -2.68 14.79
C GLY A 96 5.31 -1.72 15.95
N SER A 97 5.87 -0.57 15.61
CA SER A 97 6.16 0.48 16.60
C SER A 97 4.91 1.03 17.28
N THR A 98 3.73 0.93 16.63
CA THR A 98 2.47 1.41 17.20
C THR A 98 1.93 0.53 18.32
N SER A 99 2.46 -0.67 18.53
CA SER A 99 2.11 -1.55 19.66
C SER A 99 2.90 -1.24 20.94
N ILE A 100 3.93 -0.39 20.86
CA ILE A 100 4.81 -0.03 21.98
C ILE A 100 4.38 1.32 22.56
N PRO A 101 3.85 1.37 23.80
CA PRO A 101 3.54 2.62 24.47
C PRO A 101 4.75 3.56 24.55
N GLY A 102 4.52 4.83 24.24
CA GLY A 102 5.56 5.88 24.26
C GLY A 102 6.45 5.94 23.01
N MET A 103 6.39 4.96 22.09
CA MET A 103 7.21 4.98 20.88
C MET A 103 6.63 5.86 19.77
N SER A 104 7.46 6.77 19.24
CA SER A 104 7.11 7.54 18.04
C SER A 104 7.11 6.62 16.81
N ALA A 105 6.07 6.72 15.99
CA ALA A 105 5.87 5.79 14.89
C ALA A 105 5.19 6.47 13.69
N LYS A 106 5.25 5.78 12.55
CA LYS A 106 4.30 6.04 11.46
C LYS A 106 2.92 5.60 11.95
N PRO A 107 1.84 6.36 11.71
CA PRO A 107 0.50 6.02 12.19
C PRO A 107 -0.11 4.89 11.33
N ILE A 108 0.49 3.72 11.41
CA ILE A 108 0.09 2.49 10.71
C ILE A 108 0.03 1.38 11.76
N ILE A 109 -1.10 0.69 11.83
CA ILE A 109 -1.28 -0.46 12.71
C ILE A 109 -0.80 -1.70 11.96
N ASP A 110 0.30 -2.31 12.42
CA ASP A 110 0.82 -3.56 11.87
C ASP A 110 0.24 -4.74 12.67
N ILE A 111 -0.39 -5.67 11.96
CA ILE A 111 -1.12 -6.80 12.53
C ILE A 111 -0.50 -8.08 12.01
N LEU A 112 -0.14 -8.98 12.91
CA LEU A 112 0.27 -10.32 12.57
C LEU A 112 -0.88 -11.29 12.82
N ILE A 113 -1.17 -12.13 11.83
CA ILE A 113 -2.19 -13.18 11.92
C ILE A 113 -1.54 -14.51 11.57
N GLU A 114 -1.76 -15.50 12.43
CA GLU A 114 -1.41 -16.88 12.20
C GLU A 114 -2.69 -17.68 11.94
N VAL A 115 -2.71 -18.45 10.85
CA VAL A 115 -3.83 -19.29 10.45
C VAL A 115 -3.41 -20.75 10.27
N LYS A 116 -4.38 -21.67 10.33
CA LYS A 116 -4.14 -23.11 10.16
C LYS A 116 -3.68 -23.48 8.74
N ASP A 117 -4.32 -22.92 7.73
CA ASP A 117 -4.05 -23.23 6.32
C ASP A 117 -4.23 -21.97 5.44
N LEU A 118 -3.17 -21.56 4.72
CA LEU A 118 -3.23 -20.48 3.74
C LEU A 118 -3.86 -20.92 2.41
N GLY A 119 -4.00 -22.22 2.13
CA GLY A 119 -4.73 -22.75 0.99
C GLY A 119 -6.20 -22.30 0.99
N SER A 120 -6.83 -22.29 2.18
CA SER A 120 -8.15 -21.67 2.40
C SER A 120 -8.16 -20.15 2.17
N ALA A 121 -7.01 -19.49 2.22
CA ALA A 121 -6.92 -18.03 2.16
C ALA A 121 -7.23 -17.40 0.81
N ALA A 122 -7.24 -18.18 -0.27
CA ALA A 122 -7.81 -17.75 -1.54
C ALA A 122 -9.29 -17.33 -1.40
N GLY A 123 -10.04 -17.94 -0.48
CA GLY A 123 -11.42 -17.56 -0.15
C GLY A 123 -11.53 -16.22 0.60
N PHE A 124 -10.52 -15.86 1.40
CA PHE A 124 -10.54 -14.63 2.20
C PHE A 124 -10.18 -13.38 1.39
N GLU A 125 -9.61 -13.52 0.20
CA GLU A 125 -9.18 -12.36 -0.59
C GLU A 125 -10.34 -11.42 -0.92
N LYS A 126 -11.52 -11.96 -1.23
CA LYS A 126 -12.73 -11.15 -1.45
C LYS A 126 -13.13 -10.39 -0.19
N GLY A 127 -13.11 -11.04 0.97
CA GLY A 127 -13.45 -10.41 2.24
C GLY A 127 -12.43 -9.35 2.67
N MET A 128 -11.14 -9.62 2.49
CA MET A 128 -10.08 -8.63 2.70
C MET A 128 -10.29 -7.39 1.83
N LYS A 129 -10.61 -7.58 0.53
CA LYS A 129 -10.96 -6.47 -0.38
C LYS A 129 -12.19 -5.69 0.09
N MET A 130 -13.23 -6.37 0.58
CA MET A 130 -14.43 -5.72 1.15
C MET A 130 -14.12 -4.91 2.41
N LEU A 131 -13.15 -5.35 3.23
CA LEU A 131 -12.62 -4.58 4.36
C LEU A 131 -11.68 -3.44 3.93
N GLY A 132 -11.42 -3.28 2.63
CA GLY A 132 -10.59 -2.22 2.06
C GLY A 132 -9.10 -2.54 1.97
N TYR A 133 -8.72 -3.82 2.11
CA TYR A 133 -7.34 -4.26 1.94
C TYR A 133 -6.99 -4.54 0.48
N GLU A 134 -5.78 -4.15 0.10
CA GLU A 134 -5.14 -4.50 -1.16
C GLU A 134 -4.14 -5.63 -0.93
N PRO A 135 -4.26 -6.77 -1.63
CA PRO A 135 -3.26 -7.84 -1.56
C PRO A 135 -1.95 -7.39 -2.23
N LYS A 136 -0.82 -7.75 -1.63
CA LYS A 136 0.54 -7.47 -2.13
C LYS A 136 1.37 -8.75 -2.30
N GLY A 137 0.74 -9.92 -2.18
CA GLY A 137 1.43 -11.22 -2.21
C GLY A 137 2.43 -11.36 -1.06
N GLU A 138 3.58 -11.96 -1.34
CA GLU A 138 4.65 -12.15 -0.36
C GLU A 138 5.39 -10.84 -0.01
N ASN A 139 5.48 -9.92 -0.99
CA ASN A 139 6.12 -8.62 -0.84
C ASN A 139 7.55 -8.70 -0.25
N GLY A 140 8.35 -9.65 -0.76
CA GLY A 140 9.75 -9.84 -0.39
C GLY A 140 10.00 -10.69 0.86
N ILE A 141 8.98 -11.33 1.43
CA ILE A 141 9.12 -12.30 2.53
C ILE A 141 8.42 -13.61 2.13
N PRO A 142 9.18 -14.69 1.82
CA PRO A 142 8.60 -15.97 1.43
C PRO A 142 7.59 -16.50 2.45
N GLY A 143 6.50 -17.12 1.97
CA GLY A 143 5.46 -17.69 2.82
C GLY A 143 4.52 -16.68 3.48
N ARG A 144 4.78 -15.38 3.37
CA ARG A 144 3.87 -14.33 3.86
C ARG A 144 2.73 -14.09 2.87
N ARG A 145 1.55 -13.75 3.38
CA ARG A 145 0.54 -12.99 2.63
C ARG A 145 0.41 -11.61 3.24
N PHE A 146 0.67 -10.59 2.43
CA PHE A 146 0.72 -9.20 2.89
C PHE A 146 -0.44 -8.39 2.31
N TYR A 147 -1.10 -7.63 3.18
CA TYR A 147 -2.22 -6.77 2.82
C TYR A 147 -2.04 -5.35 3.33
N GLN A 148 -2.46 -4.36 2.55
CA GLN A 148 -2.40 -2.93 2.92
C GLN A 148 -3.77 -2.28 2.84
N LYS A 149 -4.15 -1.47 3.84
CA LYS A 149 -5.41 -0.70 3.86
C LYS A 149 -5.15 0.79 3.86
N GLY A 150 -6.00 1.57 3.18
CA GLY A 150 -5.94 3.05 3.19
C GLY A 150 -5.19 3.69 2.02
N ARG A 151 -4.74 2.91 1.02
CA ARG A 151 -4.12 3.42 -0.23
C ARG A 151 -2.99 4.44 0.04
N ARG A 152 -3.14 5.67 -0.46
CA ARG A 152 -2.18 6.78 -0.26
C ARG A 152 -2.09 7.23 1.20
N LYS A 153 -3.09 6.98 2.03
CA LYS A 153 -3.11 7.20 3.50
C LYS A 153 -3.18 5.86 4.24
N ARG A 154 -2.26 4.94 3.93
CA ARG A 154 -2.03 3.67 4.68
C ARG A 154 -2.30 3.83 6.16
N THR A 155 -3.20 2.99 6.67
CA THR A 155 -3.61 2.94 8.08
C THR A 155 -3.33 1.59 8.71
N HIS A 156 -3.43 0.49 7.95
CA HIS A 156 -3.21 -0.85 8.47
C HIS A 156 -2.39 -1.70 7.52
N HIS A 157 -1.61 -2.59 8.10
CA HIS A 157 -0.85 -3.63 7.45
C HIS A 157 -1.21 -4.96 8.11
N VAL A 158 -1.49 -5.98 7.31
CA VAL A 158 -1.72 -7.34 7.81
C VAL A 158 -0.65 -8.26 7.24
N HIS A 159 0.05 -8.94 8.14
CA HIS A 159 1.03 -9.97 7.87
C HIS A 159 0.42 -11.32 8.25
N LEU A 160 0.01 -12.06 7.25
CA LEU A 160 -0.67 -13.34 7.41
C LEU A 160 0.31 -14.49 7.12
N TYR A 161 0.37 -15.46 8.01
CA TYR A 161 1.23 -16.65 7.93
C TYR A 161 0.44 -17.92 8.23
N GLU A 162 0.83 -19.03 7.62
CA GLU A 162 0.39 -20.36 8.05
C GLU A 162 1.16 -20.78 9.29
N THR A 163 0.50 -21.53 10.17
CA THR A 163 1.09 -22.13 11.36
C THR A 163 2.33 -22.96 11.02
N GLY A 164 3.32 -22.94 11.89
CA GLY A 164 4.56 -23.71 11.70
C GLY A 164 5.57 -23.11 10.72
N ILE A 165 5.23 -22.02 10.02
CA ILE A 165 6.21 -21.23 9.26
C ILE A 165 7.01 -20.36 10.26
N PRO A 166 8.36 -20.43 10.29
CA PRO A 166 9.16 -19.60 11.17
C PRO A 166 8.90 -18.10 10.96
N ILE A 167 8.29 -17.47 11.96
CA ILE A 167 7.93 -16.05 11.93
C ILE A 167 9.17 -15.16 12.21
N SER A 168 10.26 -15.75 12.70
CA SER A 168 11.50 -15.08 13.11
C SER A 168 12.13 -14.21 12.02
N ASP A 169 12.02 -14.63 10.75
CA ASP A 169 12.60 -13.90 9.61
C ASP A 169 11.70 -12.72 9.17
N GLY A 170 10.41 -12.77 9.50
CA GLY A 170 9.47 -11.67 9.32
C GLY A 170 9.56 -10.64 10.43
N ILE A 171 9.57 -11.08 11.69
CA ILE A 171 9.54 -10.22 12.89
C ILE A 171 10.81 -9.39 13.06
N SER A 172 11.98 -9.98 12.83
CA SER A 172 13.26 -9.26 12.89
C SER A 172 13.36 -8.12 11.86
N ARG A 173 12.71 -8.26 10.70
CA ARG A 173 12.66 -7.20 9.65
C ARG A 173 11.65 -6.09 9.95
N PHE A 174 10.75 -6.25 10.91
CA PHE A 174 9.77 -5.22 11.27
C PHE A 174 10.36 -4.10 12.16
N GLY A 175 11.64 -4.19 12.55
CA GLY A 175 12.33 -3.13 13.30
C GLY A 175 11.78 -2.94 14.71
N ILE A 176 11.55 -4.07 15.41
CA ILE A 176 10.99 -4.11 16.78
C ILE A 176 11.88 -4.92 17.73
N ILE A 177 13.11 -5.22 17.32
CA ILE A 177 14.20 -5.62 18.20
C ILE A 177 15.45 -4.84 17.80
#